data_AF-A0A1E5C0M9-F1
#
_entry.id   AF-A0A1E5C0M9-F1
#
_cell.length_a   1.000
_cell.length_b   1.000
_cell.length_c   1.000
_cell.angle_alpha   90.00
_cell.angle_beta   90.00
_cell.angle_gamma   90.00
#
_symmetry.space_group_name_H-M   'P 1'
#
loop_
_entity.id
_entity.type
_entity.pdbx_description
1 polymer ?
#
loop_
_entity_poly.entity_id
_entity_poly.type
_entity_poly.pdbx_seq_one_letter_code
_entity_poly.pdbx_strand_id
1 'polypeptide(L)'
;MDILNAISQIIFDVLDEDDLVVTRDTTADDAEDWDSLAQIQIIDAIEKELAIKFSLSEIEQLNQAGNVGDTVDLITRKLQAA
;
A
#
# COMPACT_ATOMS: atom_id res chain seq x y z
N MET A 1 -0.29 13.48 -9.55
CA MET A 1 0.42 12.34 -8.93
C MET A 1 -0.57 11.22 -8.84
N ASP A 2 -0.26 10.08 -9.43
CA ASP A 2 -1.15 8.91 -9.39
C ASP A 2 -0.72 8.05 -8.20
N ILE A 3 -1.52 8.08 -7.13
CA ILE A 3 -1.23 7.37 -5.88
C ILE A 3 -1.30 5.85 -6.10
N LEU A 4 -2.23 5.39 -6.94
CA LEU A 4 -2.32 3.97 -7.29
C LEU A 4 -1.03 3.52 -7.96
N ASN A 5 -0.56 4.25 -8.97
CA ASN A 5 0.67 3.90 -9.66
C ASN A 5 1.89 3.88 -8.72
N ALA A 6 2.00 4.82 -7.79
CA ALA A 6 3.09 4.82 -6.81
C ALA A 6 3.03 3.59 -5.88
N ILE A 7 1.85 3.25 -5.38
CA ILE A 7 1.65 2.06 -4.53
C ILE A 7 1.89 0.77 -5.31
N SER A 8 1.45 0.71 -6.58
CA SER A 8 1.71 -0.44 -7.44
C SER A 8 3.21 -0.72 -7.59
N GLN A 9 4.02 0.33 -7.85
CA GLN A 9 5.47 0.17 -7.93
C GLN A 9 6.08 -0.31 -6.61
N ILE A 10 5.62 0.23 -5.48
CA ILE A 10 6.08 -0.22 -4.16
C ILE A 10 5.74 -1.68 -3.91
N ILE A 11 4.54 -2.11 -4.28
CA ILE A 11 4.12 -3.52 -4.14
C ILE A 11 5.02 -4.41 -5.00
N PHE A 12 5.31 -4.04 -6.24
CA PHE A 12 6.25 -4.79 -7.08
C PHE A 12 7.65 -4.86 -6.48
N ASP A 13 8.19 -3.73 -6.02
CA ASP A 13 9.52 -3.66 -5.43
C ASP A 13 9.63 -4.49 -4.13
N VAL A 14 8.56 -4.58 -3.34
CA VAL A 14 8.55 -5.34 -2.09
C VAL A 14 8.30 -6.83 -2.31
N LEU A 15 7.39 -7.18 -3.23
CA LEU A 15 7.02 -8.57 -3.51
C LEU A 15 7.94 -9.25 -4.53
N ASP A 16 8.79 -8.50 -5.25
CA ASP A 16 9.64 -9.00 -6.34
C ASP A 16 8.83 -9.69 -7.46
N GLU A 17 7.57 -9.24 -7.66
CA GLU A 17 6.65 -9.78 -8.67
C GLU A 17 6.42 -8.79 -9.81
N ASP A 18 7.26 -8.87 -10.85
CA ASP A 18 7.17 -8.00 -12.04
C ASP A 18 5.90 -8.22 -12.89
N ASP A 19 5.25 -9.38 -12.77
CA ASP A 19 4.09 -9.78 -13.59
C ASP A 19 2.74 -9.53 -12.89
N LEU A 20 2.75 -9.13 -11.62
CA LEU A 20 1.52 -8.83 -10.88
C LEU A 20 0.85 -7.59 -11.51
N VAL A 21 -0.48 -7.63 -11.70
CA VAL A 21 -1.21 -6.46 -12.19
C VAL A 21 -1.96 -5.84 -11.01
N VAL A 22 -1.34 -4.85 -10.37
CA VAL A 22 -1.95 -4.13 -9.25
C VAL A 22 -3.06 -3.23 -9.77
N THR A 23 -4.27 -3.48 -9.30
CA THR A 23 -5.48 -2.69 -9.52
C THR A 23 -6.03 -2.23 -8.18
N ARG A 24 -7.11 -1.45 -8.19
CA ARG A 24 -7.81 -1.08 -6.94
C ARG A 24 -8.42 -2.28 -6.21
N ASP A 25 -8.73 -3.35 -6.94
CA ASP A 25 -9.35 -4.54 -6.36
C ASP A 25 -8.32 -5.58 -5.90
N THR A 26 -7.03 -5.39 -6.21
CA THR A 26 -5.95 -6.30 -5.81
C THR A 26 -5.84 -6.37 -4.30
N THR A 27 -5.69 -7.58 -3.78
CA THR A 27 -5.63 -7.94 -2.36
C THR A 27 -4.38 -8.75 -2.07
N ALA A 28 -4.07 -8.96 -0.79
CA ALA A 28 -2.99 -9.87 -0.39
C ALA A 28 -3.25 -11.33 -0.81
N ASP A 29 -4.51 -11.73 -1.05
CA ASP A 29 -4.82 -13.08 -1.53
C ASP A 29 -4.47 -13.27 -3.02
N ASP A 30 -4.19 -12.20 -3.76
CA ASP A 30 -3.85 -12.24 -5.19
C ASP A 30 -2.33 -12.44 -5.43
N ALA A 31 -1.50 -12.40 -4.39
CA ALA A 31 -0.05 -12.57 -4.48
C ALA A 31 0.46 -13.50 -3.36
N GLU A 32 1.20 -14.57 -3.70
CA GLU A 32 1.61 -15.59 -2.72
C GLU A 32 2.62 -15.06 -1.69
N ASP A 33 3.49 -14.14 -2.11
CA ASP A 33 4.52 -13.53 -1.26
C ASP A 33 4.00 -12.35 -0.43
N TRP A 34 2.72 -11.98 -0.59
CA TRP A 34 2.11 -10.90 0.19
C TRP A 34 1.64 -11.38 1.56
N ASP A 35 2.60 -11.50 2.48
CA ASP A 35 2.34 -11.83 3.89
C ASP A 35 2.28 -10.59 4.82
N SER A 36 2.16 -10.83 6.12
CA SER A 36 2.13 -9.75 7.13
C SER A 36 3.43 -8.94 7.22
N LEU A 37 4.58 -9.53 6.88
CA LEU A 37 5.86 -8.84 6.87
C LEU A 37 5.98 -7.96 5.63
N ALA A 38 5.58 -8.48 4.47
CA ALA A 38 5.49 -7.72 3.22
C ALA A 38 4.55 -6.52 3.38
N GLN A 39 3.40 -6.69 4.05
CA GLN A 39 2.48 -5.59 4.35
C GLN A 39 3.17 -4.47 5.16
N ILE A 40 3.96 -4.81 6.18
CA ILE A 40 4.72 -3.82 6.97
C ILE A 40 5.77 -3.12 6.11
N GLN A 41 6.45 -3.86 5.24
CA GLN A 41 7.46 -3.29 4.32
C GLN A 41 6.83 -2.34 3.30
N ILE A 42 5.66 -2.70 2.73
CA ILE A 42 4.87 -1.84 1.84
C ILE A 42 4.51 -0.54 2.56
N ILE A 43 4.00 -0.61 3.78
CA ILE A 43 3.64 0.59 4.56
C ILE A 43 4.87 1.48 4.80
N ASP A 44 6.01 0.92 5.21
CA ASP A 44 7.25 1.67 5.42
C ASP A 44 7.80 2.30 4.12
N ALA A 45 7.69 1.59 2.99
CA ALA A 45 8.06 2.13 1.68
C ALA A 45 7.14 3.27 1.24
N ILE A 46 5.83 3.17 1.47
CA ILE A 46 4.86 4.25 1.21
C ILE A 46 5.19 5.50 2.04
N GLU A 47 5.52 5.32 3.33
CA GLU A 47 5.94 6.45 4.19
C GLU A 47 7.16 7.18 3.63
N LYS A 48 8.15 6.44 3.15
CA LYS A 48 9.39 6.99 2.58
C LYS A 48 9.12 7.70 1.25
N GLU A 49 8.38 7.06 0.36
CA GLU A 49 8.11 7.58 -0.99
C GLU A 49 7.26 8.86 -0.94
N LEU A 50 6.24 8.89 -0.08
CA LEU A 50 5.34 10.02 0.05
C LEU A 50 5.79 11.03 1.10
N ALA A 51 6.91 10.78 1.79
CA ALA A 51 7.42 11.57 2.91
C ALA A 51 6.36 11.83 4.00
N ILE A 52 5.51 10.84 4.28
CA ILE A 52 4.45 10.87 5.30
C ILE A 52 4.76 9.91 6.45
N LYS A 53 4.09 10.10 7.59
CA LYS A 53 4.13 9.17 8.72
C LYS A 53 2.72 8.77 9.14
N PHE A 54 2.47 7.47 9.22
CA PHE A 54 1.23 6.91 9.72
C PHE A 54 1.30 6.79 11.24
N SER A 55 0.20 7.13 11.89
CA SER A 55 -0.06 6.81 13.28
C SER A 55 -0.38 5.31 13.43
N LEU A 56 -0.27 4.78 14.65
CA LEU A 56 -0.60 3.39 14.93
C LEU A 56 -2.03 3.02 14.46
N SER A 57 -2.99 3.93 14.63
CA SER A 57 -4.38 3.70 14.20
C SER A 57 -4.53 3.66 12.67
N GLU A 58 -3.72 4.43 11.93
CA GLU A 58 -3.72 4.38 10.46
C GLU A 58 -3.06 3.09 9.97
N ILE A 59 -2.00 2.62 10.63
CA ILE A 59 -1.37 1.33 10.34
C ILE A 59 -2.37 0.19 10.58
N GLU A 60 -3.13 0.23 11.67
CA GLU A 60 -4.21 -0.76 11.92
C GLU A 60 -5.28 -0.73 10.83
N GLN A 61 -5.67 0.46 10.34
CA GLN A 61 -6.60 0.59 9.23
C GLN A 61 -6.02 0.06 7.91
N LEU A 62 -4.75 0.32 7.63
CA LEU A 62 -4.04 -0.21 6.46
C LEU A 62 -3.93 -1.74 6.51
N ASN A 63 -3.74 -2.33 7.69
CA ASN A 63 -3.75 -3.78 7.87
C ASN A 63 -5.16 -4.40 7.75
N GLN A 64 -6.20 -3.60 7.94
CA GLN A 64 -7.60 -4.01 7.74
C GLN A 64 -8.11 -3.68 6.34
N ALA A 65 -7.33 -2.98 5.52
CA ALA A 65 -7.68 -2.66 4.15
C ALA A 65 -7.82 -3.96 3.36
N GLY A 66 -8.98 -4.17 2.75
CA GLY A 66 -9.27 -5.42 2.04
C GLY A 66 -8.63 -5.48 0.66
N ASN A 67 -8.27 -4.32 0.11
CA ASN A 67 -7.69 -4.18 -1.22
C ASN A 67 -6.81 -2.92 -1.30
N VAL A 68 -6.04 -2.81 -2.38
CA VAL A 68 -5.18 -1.65 -2.68
C VAL A 68 -6.00 -0.36 -2.82
N GLY A 69 -7.24 -0.42 -3.30
CA GLY A 69 -8.14 0.73 -3.42
C GLY A 69 -8.41 1.41 -2.08
N ASP A 70 -8.66 0.63 -1.04
CA ASP A 70 -8.85 1.12 0.33
C ASP A 70 -7.58 1.80 0.84
N THR A 71 -6.41 1.21 0.57
CA THR A 71 -5.09 1.79 0.90
C THR A 71 -4.88 3.12 0.18
N VAL A 72 -5.16 3.18 -1.13
CA VAL A 72 -5.08 4.41 -1.93
C VAL A 72 -5.98 5.50 -1.35
N ASP A 73 -7.21 5.16 -0.98
CA ASP A 73 -8.18 6.13 -0.46
C ASP A 73 -7.75 6.67 0.91
N LEU A 74 -7.21 5.84 1.80
CA LEU A 74 -6.65 6.26 3.09
C LEU A 74 -5.48 7.24 2.91
N ILE A 75 -4.56 6.91 2.00
CA ILE A 75 -3.39 7.75 1.69
C ILE A 75 -3.82 9.07 1.08
N THR A 76 -4.76 9.04 0.14
CA THR A 76 -5.31 10.23 -0.52
C THR A 76 -5.91 11.18 0.52
N ARG A 77 -6.72 10.67 1.44
CA ARG A 77 -7.33 11.47 2.51
C ARG A 77 -6.27 12.10 3.41
N LYS A 78 -5.21 11.36 3.77
CA LYS A 78 -4.12 11.85 4.59
C LYS A 78 -3.35 12.99 3.91
N LEU A 79 -3.04 12.85 2.62
CA LEU A 79 -2.36 13.88 1.84
C LEU A 79 -3.20 15.14 1.64
N GLN A 80 -4.53 15.01 1.60
CA GLN A 80 -5.44 16.17 1.53
C GLN A 80 -5.63 16.88 2.87
N ALA A 81 -5.35 16.19 3.98
CA ALA A 81 -5.46 16.73 5.33
C ALA A 81 -4.15 17.35 5.87
N ALA A 82 -3.04 17.18 5.13
CA ALA A 82 -1.72 17.74 5.42
C ALA A 82 -1.52 19.11 4.74
#